data_AF-A0A5K0VYZ0-F1
#
_entry.id   AF-A0A5K0VYZ0-F1
#
_cell.length_a   1.000
_cell.length_b   1.000
_cell.length_c   1.000
_cell.angle_alpha   90.00
_cell.angle_beta   90.00
_cell.angle_gamma   90.00
#
_symmetry.space_group_name_H-M   'P 1'
#
loop_
_entity.id
_entity.type
_entity.pdbx_description
1 polymer ?
#
loop_
_entity_poly.entity_id
_entity_poly.type
_entity_poly.pdbx_seq_one_letter_code
_entity_poly.pdbx_strand_id
1 'polypeptide(L)'
;MDITQFDPRTLTLLGAGTCVMLSMHFTVQLLSQHLFYWKNPKEQKAIIIIILMAPIYALDSFVGLVDIQGSKPFFTFLDSVKECYEAL
;
A
#
# COMPACT_ATOMS: atom_id res chain seq x y z
N MET A 1 15.74 16.04 -16.75
CA MET A 1 16.22 15.94 -15.36
C MET A 1 17.30 14.88 -15.35
N ASP A 2 18.51 15.24 -14.94
CA ASP A 2 19.65 14.31 -14.92
C ASP A 2 19.59 13.48 -13.62
N ILE A 3 19.30 12.19 -13.74
CA ILE A 3 19.04 11.30 -12.59
C ILE A 3 20.31 10.96 -11.78
N THR A 4 21.48 11.19 -12.37
CA THR A 4 22.82 10.94 -11.79
C THR A 4 23.26 11.97 -10.77
N GLN A 5 22.55 13.09 -10.63
CA GLN A 5 22.88 14.16 -9.67
C GLN A 5 22.14 14.01 -8.32
N PHE A 6 21.17 13.09 -8.21
CA PHE A 6 20.37 12.93 -7.00
C PHE A 6 21.09 12.09 -5.94
N ASP A 7 20.85 12.44 -4.68
CA ASP A 7 21.25 11.61 -3.56
C ASP A 7 20.55 10.23 -3.64
N PRO A 8 21.25 9.11 -3.39
CA PRO A 8 20.66 7.78 -3.47
C PRO A 8 19.43 7.59 -2.57
N ARG A 9 19.36 8.28 -1.42
CA ARG A 9 18.19 8.24 -0.54
C ARG A 9 16.99 8.88 -1.23
N THR A 10 17.18 10.05 -1.85
CA THR A 10 16.10 10.76 -2.55
C THR A 10 15.56 9.93 -3.71
N LEU A 11 16.43 9.28 -4.48
CA LEU A 11 16.02 8.40 -5.57
C LEU A 11 15.22 7.20 -5.06
N THR A 12 15.66 6.61 -3.93
CA THR A 12 14.96 5.49 -3.29
C THR A 12 13.58 5.90 -2.78
N LEU A 13 13.46 7.06 -2.13
CA LEU A 13 12.17 7.59 -1.66
C LEU A 13 11.22 7.91 -2.81
N LEU A 14 11.71 8.50 -3.90
CA LEU A 14 10.92 8.76 -5.10
C LEU A 14 10.46 7.45 -5.77
N GLY A 15 11.35 6.48 -5.91
CA GLY A 15 11.03 5.17 -6.46
C GLY A 15 9.99 4.44 -5.62
N ALA A 16 10.19 4.35 -4.31
CA ALA A 16 9.25 3.72 -3.41
C ALA A 16 7.90 4.46 -3.38
N GLY A 17 7.91 5.79 -3.33
CA GLY A 17 6.70 6.61 -3.34
C GLY A 17 5.87 6.45 -4.62
N THR A 18 6.52 6.39 -5.78
CA THR A 18 5.83 6.15 -7.05
C THR A 18 5.20 4.75 -7.10
N CYS A 19 5.91 3.73 -6.61
CA CYS A 19 5.37 2.36 -6.50
C CYS A 19 4.13 2.29 -5.60
N VAL A 20 4.14 2.96 -4.45
CA VAL A 20 2.97 3.01 -3.53
C VAL A 20 1.79 3.71 -4.19
N MET A 21 2.02 4.84 -4.85
CA MET A 21 0.97 5.59 -5.55
C MET A 21 0.33 4.75 -6.67
N LEU A 22 1.15 4.02 -7.44
CA LEU A 22 0.65 3.12 -8.47
C LEU A 22 -0.14 1.95 -7.87
N SER A 23 0.36 1.35 -6.79
CA SER A 23 -0.35 0.27 -6.08
C SER A 23 -1.74 0.73 -5.61
N MET A 24 -1.84 1.89 -4.96
CA MET A 24 -3.12 2.45 -4.55
C MET A 24 -4.04 2.72 -5.75
N HIS A 25 -3.50 3.32 -6.81
CA HIS A 25 -4.29 3.67 -7.99
C HIS A 25 -4.93 2.44 -8.64
N PHE A 26 -4.13 1.40 -8.89
CA PHE A 26 -4.63 0.17 -9.51
C PHE A 26 -5.57 -0.60 -8.57
N THR A 27 -5.33 -0.59 -7.26
CA THR A 27 -6.26 -1.20 -6.31
C THR A 27 -7.63 -0.50 -6.30
N VAL A 28 -7.68 0.83 -6.32
CA VAL A 28 -8.96 1.57 -6.37
C VAL A 28 -9.70 1.27 -7.68
N GLN A 29 -8.99 1.21 -8.81
CA GLN A 29 -9.59 0.84 -10.10
C GLN A 29 -10.17 -0.58 -10.06
N LEU A 30 -9.39 -1.56 -9.58
CA LEU A 30 -9.81 -2.95 -9.48
C LEU A 30 -10.98 -3.13 -8.53
N LEU A 31 -10.93 -2.50 -7.36
CA LEU A 31 -12.00 -2.53 -6.37
C LEU A 31 -13.29 -1.94 -6.93
N SER A 32 -13.20 -0.81 -7.63
CA SER A 32 -14.36 -0.17 -8.26
C SER A 32 -15.00 -1.11 -9.28
N GLN A 33 -14.21 -1.65 -10.21
CA GLN A 33 -14.71 -2.62 -11.19
C GLN A 33 -15.36 -3.83 -10.52
N HIS A 34 -14.72 -4.38 -9.49
CA HIS A 34 -15.26 -5.52 -8.77
C HIS A 34 -16.62 -5.21 -8.11
N LEU A 35 -16.74 -4.07 -7.43
CA LEU A 35 -18.00 -3.64 -6.79
C LEU A 35 -19.13 -3.36 -7.80
N PHE A 36 -18.80 -2.83 -8.99
CA PHE A 36 -19.82 -2.51 -10.00
C PHE A 36 -20.32 -3.76 -10.74
N TYR A 37 -19.41 -4.64 -11.18
CA TYR A 37 -19.73 -5.75 -12.08
C TYR A 37 -20.03 -7.07 -11.37
N TRP A 38 -19.52 -7.28 -10.15
CA TRP A 38 -19.78 -8.51 -9.40
C TRP A 38 -21.04 -8.40 -8.55
N LYS A 39 -21.83 -9.49 -8.44
CA LYS A 39 -23.14 -9.48 -7.74
C LYS A 39 -23.29 -10.57 -6.68
N ASN A 40 -22.29 -11.42 -6.45
CA ASN A 40 -22.32 -12.43 -5.40
C ASN A 40 -21.71 -11.88 -4.10
N PRO A 41 -22.52 -11.48 -3.09
CA PRO A 41 -22.02 -10.76 -1.92
C PRO A 41 -21.08 -11.58 -1.03
N LYS A 42 -21.25 -12.91 -0.98
CA LYS A 42 -20.39 -13.81 -0.19
C LYS A 42 -18.96 -13.84 -0.74
N GLU A 43 -18.82 -14.04 -2.04
CA GLU A 43 -17.52 -14.10 -2.72
C GLU A 43 -16.90 -12.70 -2.83
N GLN A 44 -17.73 -11.68 -3.06
CA GLN A 44 -17.29 -10.29 -3.16
C GLN A 44 -16.53 -9.84 -1.91
N LYS A 45 -17.05 -10.17 -0.72
CA LYS A 45 -16.38 -9.81 0.54
C LYS A 45 -14.97 -10.42 0.61
N ALA A 46 -14.84 -11.71 0.26
CA ALA A 46 -13.56 -12.40 0.30
C ALA A 46 -12.55 -11.81 -0.70
N ILE A 47 -12.99 -11.49 -1.92
CA ILE A 47 -12.14 -10.90 -2.95
C ILE A 47 -11.70 -9.48 -2.58
N ILE A 48 -12.57 -8.67 -1.98
CA ILE A 48 -12.21 -7.32 -1.52
C ILE A 48 -11.08 -7.36 -0.48
N ILE A 49 -11.10 -8.32 0.44
CA ILE A 49 -10.02 -8.52 1.42
C ILE A 49 -8.71 -8.71 0.65
N ILE A 50 -8.65 -9.69 -0.28
CA ILE A 50 -7.46 -9.96 -1.09
C ILE A 50 -6.97 -8.73 -1.87
N ILE A 51 -7.89 -7.96 -2.47
CA ILE A 51 -7.55 -6.74 -3.22
C ILE A 51 -6.89 -5.69 -2.33
N LEU A 52 -7.31 -5.58 -1.06
CA LEU A 52 -6.77 -4.61 -0.09
C LEU A 52 -5.40 -5.00 0.46
N MET A 53 -4.92 -6.23 0.23
CA MET A 53 -3.59 -6.66 0.69
C MET A 53 -2.48 -5.79 0.09
N ALA A 54 -2.44 -5.65 -1.23
CA ALA A 54 -1.37 -4.95 -1.93
C ALA A 54 -1.13 -3.51 -1.43
N PRO A 55 -2.15 -2.63 -1.30
CA PRO A 55 -1.92 -1.26 -0.84
C PRO A 55 -1.57 -1.18 0.65
N ILE A 56 -2.07 -2.08 1.51
CA ILE A 56 -1.72 -2.13 2.94
C ILE A 56 -0.23 -2.41 3.10
N TYR A 57 0.29 -3.43 2.41
CA TYR A 57 1.70 -3.80 2.49
C TYR A 57 2.62 -2.76 1.85
N ALA A 58 2.18 -2.14 0.74
CA ALA A 58 2.94 -1.07 0.10
C ALA A 58 3.09 0.15 1.02
N LEU A 59 2.00 0.53 1.71
CA LEU A 59 2.00 1.61 2.70
C LEU A 59 2.90 1.30 3.89
N ASP A 60 2.74 0.12 4.48
CA ASP A 60 3.53 -0.31 5.64
C ASP A 60 5.04 -0.33 5.31
N SER A 61 5.40 -0.91 4.15
CA SER A 61 6.79 -0.94 3.67
C SER A 61 7.36 0.47 3.42
N PHE A 62 6.57 1.37 2.86
CA PHE A 62 6.99 2.74 2.60
C PHE A 62 7.16 3.55 3.87
N VAL A 63 6.25 3.38 4.84
CA VAL A 63 6.37 4.02 6.14
C VAL A 63 7.56 3.47 6.89
N GLY A 64 7.82 2.16 6.88
CA GLY A 64 9.04 1.58 7.44
C GLY A 64 10.32 2.14 6.80
N LEU A 65 10.31 2.35 5.48
CA LEU A 65 11.41 3.01 4.76
C LEU A 65 11.60 4.47 5.18
N VAL A 66 10.51 5.19 5.46
CA VAL A 66 10.52 6.57 5.95
C VAL A 66 10.86 6.64 7.45
N ASP A 67 10.46 5.66 8.26
CA ASP A 67 10.56 5.61 9.73
C ASP A 67 11.99 5.44 10.26
N ILE A 68 12.95 5.18 9.37
CA ILE A 68 14.38 5.48 9.64
C ILE A 68 14.56 6.97 10.09
N GLN A 69 13.54 7.83 9.97
CA GLN A 69 13.54 9.25 10.37
C GLN A 69 12.59 9.64 11.53
N GLY A 70 11.88 8.71 12.21
CA GLY A 70 11.38 8.98 13.59
C GLY A 70 9.87 9.15 13.83
N SER A 71 9.01 8.28 13.31
CA SER A 71 7.56 8.24 13.63
C SER A 71 7.08 6.86 14.11
N LYS A 72 7.72 6.36 15.18
CA LYS A 72 7.36 5.12 15.90
C LYS A 72 5.84 4.91 16.10
N PRO A 73 5.03 5.90 16.54
CA PRO A 73 3.61 5.64 16.81
C PRO A 73 2.78 5.36 15.55
N PHE A 74 3.12 5.96 14.41
CA PHE A 74 2.39 5.74 13.16
C PHE A 74 2.72 4.39 12.54
N PHE A 75 4.01 3.99 12.60
CA PHE A 75 4.44 2.67 12.18
C PHE A 75 3.78 1.56 12.98
N THR A 76 3.79 1.63 14.33
CA THR A 76 3.12 0.62 15.18
C THR A 76 1.63 0.49 14.89
N PHE A 77 0.95 1.59 14.56
CA PHE A 77 -0.45 1.55 14.16
C PHE A 77 -0.66 0.81 12.83
N LEU A 78 0.14 1.12 11.81
CA LEU A 78 0.03 0.44 10.51
C LEU A 78 0.38 -1.04 10.58
N ASP A 79 1.39 -1.39 11.35
CA ASP A 79 1.77 -2.77 11.61
C ASP A 79 0.61 -3.51 12.31
N SER A 80 -0.04 -2.89 13.30
CA SER A 80 -1.25 -3.45 13.93
C SER A 80 -2.41 -3.66 12.95
N VAL A 81 -2.59 -2.75 11.98
CA VAL A 81 -3.60 -2.88 10.92
C VAL A 81 -3.26 -4.05 9.99
N LYS A 82 -1.99 -4.20 9.61
CA LYS A 82 -1.50 -5.32 8.80
C LYS A 82 -1.71 -6.66 9.52
N GLU A 83 -1.32 -6.76 10.78
CA GLU A 83 -1.50 -7.98 11.58
C GLU A 83 -2.98 -8.34 11.74
N CYS A 84 -3.85 -7.34 11.97
CA CYS A 84 -5.29 -7.57 12.01
C CYS A 84 -5.86 -8.04 10.66
N TYR A 85 -5.30 -7.55 9.55
CA TYR A 85 -5.68 -7.98 8.21
C TYR A 85 -5.25 -9.43 7.93
N GLU A 86 -4.04 -9.82 8.34
CA GLU A 86 -3.52 -11.19 8.17
C GLU A 86 -4.30 -12.22 9.00
N ALA A 87 -4.89 -11.80 10.13
CA ALA A 87 -5.68 -12.66 11.01
C ALA A 87 -7.13 -12.92 10.54
N LEU A 88 -7.57 -12.29 9.44
CA LEU A 88 -8.95 -12.34 8.93
C LEU A 88 -9.21 -13.57 8.04
#